data_AF-A0AAW5N522-F1
#
_entry.id   AF-A0AAW5N522-F1
#
_cell.length_a   1.000
_cell.length_b   1.000
_cell.length_c   1.000
_cell.angle_alpha   90.00
_cell.angle_beta   90.00
_cell.angle_gamma   90.00
#
_symmetry.space_group_name_H-M   'P 1'
#
loop_
_entity.id
_entity.type
_entity.pdbx_description
1 polymer ?
#
loop_
_entity_poly.entity_id
_entity_poly.type
_entity_poly.pdbx_seq_one_letter_code
_entity_poly.pdbx_strand_id
1 'polypeptide(L)'
;MNTTDIFRYIKERLESDSAIQEIVESKIYPIAIMRNVKLPYIIQNAKLNSISDTKDGEYEREITSTIAVFGENQDVPMKVISEMERLFSGDVEEVDYLDVSEIKVNTWDFDEDDGVFGGIIELTIKIDV
;
A
#
# COMPACT_ATOMS: atom_id res chain seq x y z
N MET A 1 6.62 -15.14 -9.33
CA MET A 1 6.41 -13.88 -8.58
C MET A 1 5.40 -14.13 -7.47
N ASN A 2 5.77 -13.86 -6.22
CA ASN A 2 4.93 -14.14 -5.05
C ASN A 2 4.32 -12.81 -4.56
N THR A 3 3.10 -12.81 -4.03
CA THR A 3 2.48 -11.61 -3.42
C THR A 3 3.38 -10.98 -2.35
N THR A 4 4.29 -11.77 -1.76
CA THR A 4 5.35 -11.32 -0.85
C THR A 4 6.25 -10.23 -1.42
N ASP A 5 6.58 -10.23 -2.71
CA ASP A 5 7.48 -9.22 -3.30
C ASP A 5 6.77 -7.88 -3.44
N ILE A 6 5.44 -7.87 -3.66
CA ILE A 6 4.61 -6.66 -3.64
C ILE A 6 4.49 -6.09 -2.23
N PHE A 7 4.26 -6.96 -1.25
CA PHE A 7 4.25 -6.54 0.16
C PHE A 7 5.58 -5.90 0.55
N ARG A 8 6.70 -6.46 0.08
CA ARG A 8 8.03 -5.89 0.30
C ARG A 8 8.16 -4.53 -0.37
N TYR A 9 7.83 -4.44 -1.66
CA TYR A 9 7.92 -3.21 -2.44
C TYR A 9 7.14 -2.05 -1.81
N ILE A 10 5.86 -2.27 -1.50
CA ILE A 10 5.01 -1.25 -0.87
C ILE A 10 5.58 -0.88 0.50
N LYS A 11 6.02 -1.86 1.28
CA LYS A 11 6.61 -1.60 2.60
C LYS A 11 7.87 -0.74 2.50
N GLU A 12 8.80 -1.10 1.62
CA GLU A 12 10.05 -0.36 1.41
C GLU A 12 9.77 1.09 0.97
N ARG A 13 8.81 1.29 0.06
CA ARG A 13 8.34 2.62 -0.35
C ARG A 13 7.76 3.44 0.80
N LEU A 14 6.94 2.82 1.66
CA LEU A 14 6.38 3.49 2.84
C LEU A 14 7.44 3.76 3.91
N GLU A 15 8.45 2.90 4.04
CA GLU A 15 9.57 3.05 4.97
C GLU A 15 10.60 4.08 4.50
N SER A 16 10.73 4.31 3.20
CA SER A 16 11.62 5.33 2.65
C SER A 16 11.06 6.74 2.72
N ASP A 17 9.73 6.91 2.82
CA ASP A 17 9.09 8.22 2.90
C ASP A 17 9.12 8.80 4.33
N SER A 18 9.91 9.88 4.52
CA SER A 18 10.08 10.49 5.84
C SER A 18 8.79 11.06 6.43
N ALA A 19 7.88 11.59 5.60
CA ALA A 19 6.65 12.20 6.08
C ALA A 19 5.68 11.15 6.65
N ILE A 20 5.62 9.98 6.02
CA ILE A 20 4.88 8.83 6.52
C ILE A 20 5.54 8.29 7.80
N GLN A 21 6.87 8.12 7.80
CA GLN A 21 7.59 7.57 8.95
C GLN A 21 7.52 8.44 10.20
N GLU A 22 7.49 9.76 10.06
CA GLU A 22 7.28 10.69 11.19
C GLU A 22 5.92 10.47 11.89
N ILE A 23 4.93 9.93 11.19
CA ILE A 23 3.59 9.72 11.74
C ILE A 23 3.44 8.31 12.32
N VAL A 24 3.85 7.29 11.57
CA VAL A 24 3.57 5.88 11.93
C VAL A 24 4.75 5.13 12.53
N GLU A 25 5.95 5.71 12.57
CA GLU A 25 7.14 5.16 13.23
C GLU A 25 7.41 3.68 12.87
N SER A 26 7.39 3.37 11.56
CA SER A 26 7.59 2.01 11.02
C SER A 26 6.57 0.95 11.49
N LYS A 27 5.43 1.35 12.06
CA LYS A 27 4.32 0.44 12.41
C LYS A 27 3.50 0.04 11.17
N ILE A 28 4.14 -0.69 10.25
CA ILE A 28 3.56 -1.18 9.00
C ILE A 28 3.50 -2.71 9.03
N TYR A 29 2.29 -3.27 8.94
CA TYR A 29 2.05 -4.70 9.12
C TYR A 29 1.36 -5.33 7.90
N PRO A 30 1.69 -6.59 7.56
CA PRO A 30 0.98 -7.33 6.52
C PRO A 30 -0.27 -8.02 7.09
N ILE A 31 -1.41 -7.89 6.39
CA ILE A 31 -2.64 -8.72 6.49
C ILE A 31 -3.38 -8.70 7.84
N ALA A 32 -2.69 -8.89 8.96
CA ALA A 32 -3.25 -8.91 10.31
C ALA A 32 -2.22 -8.43 11.33
N ILE A 33 -2.70 -7.76 12.38
CA ILE A 33 -1.88 -7.28 13.50
C ILE A 33 -2.01 -8.18 14.74
N MET A 34 -0.98 -8.16 15.58
CA MET A 34 -1.07 -8.69 16.94
C MET A 34 -2.03 -7.84 17.79
N ARG A 35 -2.69 -8.44 18.79
CA ARG A 35 -3.54 -7.68 19.73
C ARG A 35 -2.70 -6.59 20.43
N ASN A 36 -3.27 -5.38 20.59
CA ASN A 36 -2.68 -4.22 21.29
C ASN A 36 -1.57 -3.44 20.57
N VAL A 37 -1.62 -3.29 19.24
CA VAL A 37 -0.76 -2.31 18.54
C VAL A 37 -1.19 -0.89 18.92
N LYS A 38 -0.23 -0.03 19.27
CA LYS A 38 -0.48 1.39 19.55
C LYS A 38 -0.69 2.16 18.25
N LEU A 39 -1.74 2.97 18.22
CA LEU A 39 -2.00 3.91 17.13
C LEU A 39 -0.86 4.97 17.03
N PRO A 40 -0.65 5.56 15.84
CA PRO A 40 -1.19 5.13 14.56
C PRO A 40 -0.40 3.96 13.95
N TYR A 41 -1.01 3.19 13.05
CA TYR A 41 -0.34 2.10 12.33
C TYR A 41 -0.98 1.85 10.96
N ILE A 42 -0.25 1.14 10.10
CA ILE A 42 -0.67 0.77 8.75
C ILE A 42 -0.82 -0.74 8.66
N ILE A 43 -1.88 -1.21 8.01
CA ILE A 43 -2.06 -2.59 7.56
C ILE A 43 -2.12 -2.58 6.04
N GLN A 44 -1.33 -3.42 5.39
CA GLN A 44 -1.43 -3.62 3.94
C GLN A 44 -1.90 -5.03 3.60
N ASN A 45 -2.74 -5.13 2.57
CA ASN A 45 -3.25 -6.38 2.04
C ASN A 45 -3.22 -6.34 0.50
N ALA A 46 -2.38 -7.17 -0.10
CA ALA A 46 -2.27 -7.30 -1.54
C ALA A 46 -3.05 -8.53 -2.03
N LYS A 47 -3.88 -8.32 -3.05
CA LYS A 47 -4.64 -9.37 -3.75
C LYS A 47 -4.24 -9.39 -5.23
N LEU A 48 -3.79 -10.56 -5.68
CA LEU A 48 -3.56 -10.82 -7.10
C LEU A 48 -4.91 -10.87 -7.82
N ASN A 49 -5.11 -10.04 -8.83
CA ASN A 49 -6.41 -9.87 -9.48
C ASN A 49 -6.49 -10.50 -10.86
N SER A 50 -5.48 -10.33 -11.71
CA SER A 50 -5.51 -10.85 -13.08
C SER A 50 -4.12 -11.05 -13.67
N ILE A 51 -4.04 -11.96 -14.64
CA ILE A 51 -2.86 -12.18 -15.49
C ILE A 51 -3.30 -11.79 -16.90
N SER A 52 -2.57 -10.88 -17.54
CA SER A 52 -2.81 -10.54 -18.94
C SER A 52 -2.01 -11.49 -19.84
N ASP A 53 -2.69 -12.54 -20.32
CA ASP A 53 -2.15 -13.46 -21.33
C ASP A 53 -2.34 -12.87 -22.74
N THR A 54 -1.23 -12.62 -23.43
CA THR A 54 -1.24 -12.34 -24.86
C THR A 54 -0.95 -13.62 -25.66
N LYS A 55 -1.14 -13.60 -26.98
CA LYS A 55 -0.82 -14.76 -27.85
C LYS A 55 0.66 -15.19 -27.76
N ASP A 56 1.53 -14.33 -27.27
CA ASP A 56 2.97 -14.54 -27.17
C ASP A 56 3.44 -14.89 -25.73
N GLY A 57 2.52 -14.94 -24.75
CA GLY A 57 2.81 -15.28 -23.34
C GLY A 57 2.19 -14.32 -22.32
N GLU A 58 2.43 -14.58 -21.03
CA GLU A 58 2.16 -13.62 -19.95
C GLU A 58 3.03 -12.38 -20.19
N TYR A 59 2.43 -11.22 -20.40
CA TYR A 59 3.17 -9.99 -20.71
C TYR A 59 3.14 -8.99 -19.54
N GLU A 60 2.02 -8.95 -18.82
CA GLU A 60 1.78 -8.00 -17.73
C GLU A 60 0.88 -8.65 -16.67
N ARG A 61 1.16 -8.39 -15.40
CA ARG A 61 0.34 -8.85 -14.27
C ARG A 61 -0.20 -7.65 -13.51
N GLU A 62 -1.49 -7.70 -13.18
CA GLU A 62 -2.16 -6.65 -12.42
C GLU A 62 -2.48 -7.13 -11.00
N ILE A 63 -2.02 -6.35 -10.03
CA ILE A 63 -2.19 -6.62 -8.60
C ILE A 63 -2.88 -5.42 -7.97
N THR A 64 -3.92 -5.67 -7.17
CA THR A 64 -4.52 -4.62 -6.37
C THR A 64 -4.08 -4.77 -4.93
N SER A 65 -3.61 -3.68 -4.35
CA SER A 65 -3.23 -3.60 -2.95
C SER A 65 -4.11 -2.61 -2.21
N THR A 66 -4.71 -3.08 -1.14
CA THR A 66 -5.49 -2.28 -0.20
C THR A 66 -4.61 -1.96 1.01
N ILE A 67 -4.44 -0.68 1.32
CA ILE A 67 -3.65 -0.21 2.46
C ILE A 67 -4.60 0.52 3.40
N ALA A 68 -4.71 0.04 4.63
CA ALA A 68 -5.50 0.64 5.69
C ALA A 68 -4.58 1.36 6.70
N VAL A 69 -4.99 2.53 7.17
CA VAL A 69 -4.30 3.34 8.17
C VAL A 69 -5.25 3.60 9.32
N PHE A 70 -4.75 3.45 10.55
CA PHE A 70 -5.53 3.68 11.76
C PHE A 70 -4.87 4.73 12.63
N GLY A 71 -5.64 5.65 13.18
CA GLY A 71 -5.16 6.71 14.07
C GLY A 71 -6.10 7.04 15.23
N GLU A 72 -5.59 7.83 16.17
CA GLU A 72 -6.31 8.26 17.39
C GLU A 72 -7.33 9.39 17.14
N ASN A 73 -7.24 10.03 15.98
CA ASN A 73 -8.14 11.08 15.51
C ASN A 73 -8.20 11.04 13.98
N GLN A 74 -9.14 11.76 13.39
CA GLN A 74 -9.36 11.79 11.95
C GLN A 74 -8.19 12.36 11.14
N ASP A 75 -7.48 13.35 11.68
CA ASP A 75 -6.41 14.05 10.95
C ASP A 75 -5.25 13.13 10.61
N VAL A 76 -4.94 12.16 11.47
CA VAL A 76 -3.82 11.24 11.31
C VAL A 76 -3.96 10.35 10.05
N PRO A 77 -4.98 9.47 9.92
CA PRO A 77 -5.20 8.67 8.73
C PRO A 77 -5.39 9.53 7.46
N MET A 78 -6.07 10.68 7.54
CA MET A 78 -6.19 11.59 6.39
C MET A 78 -4.83 12.10 5.90
N LYS A 79 -3.96 12.52 6.82
CA LYS A 79 -2.62 13.00 6.48
C LYS A 79 -1.78 11.87 5.87
N VAL A 80 -1.80 10.68 6.47
CA VAL A 80 -1.03 9.54 5.95
C VAL A 80 -1.51 9.13 4.55
N ILE A 81 -2.82 9.07 4.31
CA ILE A 81 -3.37 8.78 2.96
C ILE A 81 -2.91 9.83 1.96
N SER A 82 -2.97 11.11 2.30
CA SER A 82 -2.51 12.18 1.40
C SER A 82 -1.02 12.04 1.05
N GLU A 83 -0.17 11.65 2.02
CA GLU A 83 1.24 11.37 1.75
C GLU A 83 1.44 10.10 0.91
N MET A 84 0.61 9.07 1.12
CA MET A 84 0.62 7.86 0.28
C MET A 84 0.21 8.18 -1.16
N GLU A 85 -0.82 9.01 -1.37
CA GLU A 85 -1.21 9.45 -2.72
C GLU A 85 -0.04 10.18 -3.40
N ARG A 86 0.63 11.09 -2.69
CA ARG A 86 1.83 11.77 -3.21
C ARG A 86 2.94 10.77 -3.58
N LEU A 87 3.22 9.81 -2.70
CA LEU A 87 4.26 8.81 -2.90
C LEU A 87 3.96 7.90 -4.11
N PHE A 88 2.74 7.38 -4.21
CA PHE A 88 2.34 6.39 -5.22
C PHE A 88 1.86 7.00 -6.54
N SER A 89 1.61 8.32 -6.61
CA SER A 89 1.37 9.02 -7.87
C SER A 89 2.63 9.52 -8.56
N GLY A 90 3.80 9.37 -7.91
CA GLY A 90 5.10 9.70 -8.49
C GLY A 90 5.63 8.61 -9.43
N ASP A 91 6.84 8.81 -9.94
CA ASP A 91 7.51 7.82 -10.78
C ASP A 91 7.71 6.49 -10.02
N VAL A 92 7.67 5.41 -10.78
CA VAL A 92 7.92 4.07 -10.25
C VAL A 92 9.42 3.92 -10.03
N GLU A 93 9.80 3.53 -8.80
CA GLU A 93 11.20 3.21 -8.50
C GLU A 93 11.52 1.78 -8.97
N GLU A 94 12.62 1.66 -9.72
CA GLU A 94 13.18 0.37 -10.12
C GLU A 94 13.76 -0.36 -8.91
N VAL A 95 13.42 -1.64 -8.76
CA VAL A 95 14.00 -2.52 -7.74
C VAL A 95 14.41 -3.86 -8.36
N ASP A 96 15.55 -4.41 -7.94
CA ASP A 96 16.18 -5.60 -8.55
C ASP A 96 15.31 -6.88 -8.52
N TYR A 97 14.25 -6.89 -7.72
CA TYR A 97 13.42 -8.07 -7.47
C TYR A 97 11.98 -7.95 -8.01
N LEU A 98 11.62 -6.81 -8.61
CA LEU A 98 10.27 -6.55 -9.10
C LEU A 98 10.24 -5.44 -10.17
N ASP A 99 9.87 -5.81 -11.40
CA ASP A 99 9.75 -4.89 -12.53
C ASP A 99 8.37 -4.22 -12.57
N VAL A 100 8.15 -3.24 -11.69
CA VAL A 100 6.90 -2.48 -11.66
C VAL A 100 6.89 -1.49 -12.83
N SER A 101 5.86 -1.54 -13.68
CA SER A 101 5.71 -0.65 -14.83
C SER A 101 4.75 0.50 -14.59
N GLU A 102 3.74 0.32 -13.75
CA GLU A 102 2.76 1.36 -13.41
C GLU A 102 2.21 1.16 -11.99
N ILE A 103 1.99 2.27 -11.28
CA ILE A 103 1.19 2.31 -10.06
C ILE A 103 0.10 3.35 -10.25
N LYS A 104 -1.14 2.95 -9.94
CA LYS A 104 -2.30 3.83 -10.00
C LYS A 104 -3.04 3.81 -8.67
N VAL A 105 -3.32 5.00 -8.14
CA VAL A 105 -4.26 5.18 -7.03
C VAL A 105 -5.69 5.12 -7.59
N ASN A 106 -6.52 4.23 -7.05
CA ASN A 106 -7.89 4.02 -7.53
C ASN A 106 -8.91 4.82 -6.72
N THR A 107 -8.84 4.71 -5.40
CA THR A 107 -9.83 5.25 -4.48
C THR A 107 -9.31 5.22 -3.05
N TRP A 108 -9.90 6.04 -2.19
CA TRP A 108 -9.75 5.92 -0.75
C TRP A 108 -11.10 6.17 -0.05
N ASP A 109 -11.25 5.60 1.14
CA ASP A 109 -12.43 5.70 1.99
C ASP A 109 -12.01 5.93 3.45
N PHE A 110 -12.96 6.37 4.28
CA PHE A 110 -12.72 6.72 5.67
C PHE A 110 -13.88 6.27 6.56
N ASP A 111 -13.54 5.70 7.72
CA ASP A 111 -14.53 5.25 8.70
C ASP A 111 -14.05 5.48 10.15
N GLU A 112 -14.98 5.44 11.10
CA GLU A 112 -14.72 5.53 12.53
C GLU A 112 -15.41 4.39 13.28
N ASP A 113 -14.66 3.69 14.13
CA ASP A 113 -15.19 2.63 14.99
C ASP A 113 -14.57 2.72 16.39
N ASP A 114 -15.42 2.86 17.41
CA ASP A 114 -15.06 2.93 18.83
C ASP A 114 -13.93 3.95 19.15
N GLY A 115 -13.98 5.13 18.50
CA GLY A 115 -12.98 6.18 18.67
C GLY A 115 -11.65 5.93 17.95
N VAL A 116 -11.55 4.87 17.15
CA VAL A 116 -10.44 4.62 16.22
C VAL A 116 -10.85 5.08 14.84
N PHE A 117 -10.03 5.93 14.24
CA PHE A 117 -10.28 6.47 12.91
C PHE A 117 -9.47 5.67 11.89
N GLY A 118 -10.16 5.15 10.88
CA GLY A 118 -9.61 4.34 9.81
C GLY A 118 -9.68 5.06 8.47
N GLY A 119 -8.63 4.94 7.67
CA GLY A 119 -8.64 5.33 6.26
C GLY A 119 -8.10 4.19 5.41
N ILE A 120 -8.65 3.99 4.22
CA ILE A 120 -8.22 2.93 3.30
C ILE A 120 -7.86 3.58 1.97
N ILE A 121 -6.72 3.22 1.37
CA ILE A 121 -6.35 3.57 0.00
C ILE A 121 -6.15 2.28 -0.82
N GLU A 122 -6.63 2.29 -2.06
CA GLU A 122 -6.46 1.18 -3.01
C GLU A 122 -5.51 1.58 -4.14
N LEU A 123 -4.53 0.71 -4.40
CA LEU A 123 -3.55 0.83 -5.46
C LEU A 123 -3.73 -0.31 -6.47
N THR A 124 -3.69 -0.01 -7.76
CA THR A 124 -3.41 -1.00 -8.81
C THR A 124 -1.95 -0.89 -9.21
N ILE A 125 -1.26 -2.03 -9.23
CA ILE A 125 0.15 -2.17 -9.56
C ILE A 125 0.26 -3.10 -10.76
N LYS A 126 0.92 -2.62 -11.82
CA LYS A 126 1.24 -3.42 -13.01
C LYS A 126 2.71 -3.80 -13.00
N ILE A 127 2.98 -5.03 -13.41
CA ILE A 127 4.29 -5.64 -13.34
C ILE A 127 4.55 -6.37 -14.65
N ASP A 128 5.72 -6.16 -15.21
CA ASP A 128 6.18 -6.82 -16.43
C ASP A 128 6.71 -8.23 -16.06
N VAL A 129 6.50 -9.23 -16.94
CA VAL A 129 6.77 -10.66 -16.64
C VAL A 129 7.75 -11.29 -17.63
#